data_AF-A0A6C0LVM2-F1
#
_entry.id   AF-A0A6C0LVM2-F1
#
_cell.length_a   1.000
_cell.length_b   1.000
_cell.length_c   1.000
_cell.angle_alpha   90.00
_cell.angle_beta   90.00
_cell.angle_gamma   90.00
#
_symmetry.space_group_name_H-M   'P 1'
#
loop_
_entity.id
_entity.type
_entity.pdbx_description
1 polymer ?
#
loop_
_entity_poly.entity_id
_entity_poly.type
_entity_poly.pdbx_seq_one_letter_code
_entity_poly.pdbx_strand_id
1 'polypeptide(L)'
;MDKYDILAGYNGIMPLNLHYIPAEHRKNAIDEHLNDIKKYMKYQSELPYHLRYENTIGRICTLHKRDREASEKRTEDKKRRQHILYETLHGK
;
A
#
# COMPACT_ATOMS: atom_id res chain seq x y z
N MET A 1 14.65 -16.59 -7.95
CA MET A 1 14.03 -16.13 -6.68
C MET A 1 12.58 -16.51 -6.75
N ASP A 2 12.16 -17.44 -5.90
CA ASP A 2 10.84 -18.05 -6.04
C ASP A 2 9.78 -17.17 -5.36
N LYS A 3 8.64 -16.97 -6.02
CA LYS A 3 7.55 -16.07 -5.59
C LYS A 3 6.89 -16.50 -4.27
N TYR A 4 7.23 -17.70 -3.78
CA TYR A 4 6.58 -18.39 -2.67
C TYR A 4 7.17 -18.09 -1.28
N ASP A 5 8.24 -17.29 -1.18
CA ASP A 5 8.84 -16.95 0.12
C ASP A 5 8.12 -15.82 0.86
N ILE A 6 7.18 -15.11 0.23
CA ILE A 6 6.41 -14.04 0.89
C ILE A 6 4.93 -14.39 0.93
N LEU A 7 4.40 -14.60 2.14
CA LEU A 7 2.98 -14.77 2.39
C LEU A 7 2.35 -13.41 2.68
N ALA A 8 1.29 -13.06 1.95
CA ALA A 8 0.66 -11.75 2.07
C ALA A 8 0.17 -11.46 3.50
N GLY A 9 0.30 -10.19 3.91
CA GLY A 9 -0.30 -9.68 5.13
C GLY A 9 -1.76 -9.26 4.92
N TYR A 10 -2.30 -8.52 5.88
CA TYR A 10 -3.65 -7.96 5.78
C TYR A 10 -3.75 -6.64 6.56
N ASN A 11 -4.01 -5.54 5.86
CA ASN A 11 -4.12 -4.19 6.43
C ASN A 11 -2.95 -3.87 7.38
N GLY A 12 -3.21 -3.77 8.68
CA GLY A 12 -2.20 -3.47 9.71
C GLY A 12 -1.22 -4.62 9.99
N ILE A 13 -1.37 -5.79 9.37
CA ILE A 13 -0.43 -6.92 9.48
C ILE A 13 0.46 -6.97 8.24
N MET A 14 1.77 -6.93 8.47
CA MET A 14 2.78 -6.99 7.41
C MET A 14 2.86 -8.37 6.76
N PRO A 15 3.30 -8.50 5.50
CA PRO A 15 3.59 -9.80 4.89
C PRO A 15 4.66 -10.60 5.66
N LEU A 16 4.47 -11.90 5.77
CA LEU A 16 5.45 -12.82 6.35
C LEU A 16 6.49 -13.19 5.29
N ASN A 17 7.76 -12.99 5.60
CA ASN A 17 8.88 -13.42 4.77
C ASN A 17 9.50 -14.70 5.34
N LEU A 18 9.46 -15.78 4.56
CA LEU A 18 9.95 -17.12 4.91
C LEU A 18 11.41 -17.34 4.51
N HIS A 19 12.05 -16.40 3.80
CA HIS A 19 13.37 -16.58 3.20
C HIS A 19 14.44 -17.01 4.22
N TYR A 20 14.43 -16.39 5.40
CA TYR A 20 15.37 -16.67 6.48
C TYR A 20 14.82 -17.63 7.54
N ILE A 21 13.63 -18.20 7.33
CA ILE A 21 13.02 -19.15 8.27
C ILE A 21 13.43 -20.57 7.88
N PRO A 22 14.09 -21.33 8.78
CA PRO A 22 14.43 -22.74 8.54
C PRO A 22 13.19 -23.55 8.16
N ALA A 23 13.35 -24.48 7.23
CA ALA A 23 12.24 -25.22 6.64
C ALA A 23 11.36 -25.92 7.70
N GLU A 24 11.98 -26.47 8.76
CA GLU A 24 11.27 -27.10 9.88
C GLU A 24 10.35 -26.13 10.66
N HIS A 25 10.60 -24.82 10.60
CA HIS A 25 9.84 -23.81 11.34
C HIS A 25 8.84 -23.05 10.46
N ARG A 26 8.93 -23.18 9.12
CA ARG A 26 8.06 -22.44 8.18
C ARG A 26 6.59 -22.71 8.40
N LYS A 27 6.21 -23.96 8.68
CA LYS A 27 4.80 -24.31 8.94
C LYS A 27 4.25 -23.53 10.13
N ASN A 28 4.97 -23.54 11.26
CA ASN A 28 4.55 -22.83 12.46
C ASN A 28 4.46 -21.32 12.21
N ALA A 29 5.45 -20.73 11.53
CA ALA A 29 5.43 -19.31 11.18
C ALA A 29 4.21 -18.94 10.30
N ILE A 30 3.86 -19.79 9.33
CA ILE A 30 2.66 -19.60 8.49
C ILE A 30 1.39 -19.69 9.34
N ASP A 31 1.29 -20.71 10.19
CA ASP A 31 0.11 -20.94 11.04
C ASP A 31 -0.10 -19.78 12.02
N GLU A 32 0.97 -19.27 12.64
CA GLU A 32 0.95 -18.09 13.51
C GLU A 32 0.50 -16.83 12.75
N HIS A 33 1.10 -16.56 11.59
CA HIS A 33 0.75 -15.41 10.76
C HIS A 33 -0.72 -15.41 10.33
N LEU A 34 -1.24 -16.56 9.89
CA LEU A 34 -2.66 -16.70 9.54
C LEU A 34 -3.57 -16.52 10.76
N ASN A 35 -3.15 -16.99 11.93
CA ASN A 35 -3.90 -16.80 13.17
C ASN A 35 -3.93 -15.32 13.58
N ASP A 36 -2.82 -14.60 13.43
CA ASP A 36 -2.75 -13.17 13.71
C ASP A 36 -3.67 -12.36 12.79
N ILE A 37 -3.72 -12.72 11.49
CA ILE A 37 -4.69 -12.13 10.56
C ILE A 37 -6.12 -12.35 11.03
N LYS A 38 -6.48 -13.58 11.41
CA LYS A 38 -7.82 -13.89 11.92
C LYS A 38 -8.17 -13.09 13.18
N LYS A 39 -7.25 -13.03 14.15
CA LYS A 39 -7.43 -12.27 15.40
C LYS A 39 -7.59 -10.78 15.11
N TYR A 40 -6.78 -10.23 14.22
CA TYR A 40 -6.86 -8.83 13.83
C TYR A 40 -8.18 -8.50 13.16
N MET A 41 -8.65 -9.33 12.22
CA MET A 41 -9.96 -9.12 11.58
C MET A 41 -11.09 -9.11 12.61
N LYS A 42 -11.06 -10.03 13.59
CA LYS A 42 -12.02 -10.06 14.69
C LYS A 42 -11.94 -8.78 15.53
N TYR A 43 -10.75 -8.39 15.97
CA TYR A 43 -10.52 -7.15 16.73
C TYR A 43 -11.05 -5.91 15.97
N GLN A 44 -10.76 -5.79 14.67
CA GLN A 44 -11.26 -4.69 13.85
C GLN A 44 -12.79 -4.68 13.76
N SER A 45 -13.43 -5.85 13.72
CA SER A 45 -14.89 -5.94 13.71
C SER A 45 -15.53 -5.50 15.04
N GLU A 46 -14.82 -5.68 16.15
CA GLU A 46 -15.26 -5.31 17.51
C GLU A 46 -15.04 -3.81 17.80
N LEU A 47 -14.12 -3.16 17.08
CA LEU A 47 -13.91 -1.72 17.21
C LEU A 47 -15.12 -0.89 16.73
N PRO A 48 -15.39 0.26 17.39
CA PRO A 48 -16.27 1.29 16.84
C PRO A 48 -15.84 1.66 15.42
N TYR A 49 -16.81 1.87 14.52
CA TYR A 49 -16.56 2.08 13.10
C TYR A 49 -15.47 3.14 12.82
N HIS A 50 -15.52 4.28 13.51
CA HIS A 50 -14.57 5.38 13.31
C HIS A 50 -13.12 5.08 13.77
N LEU A 51 -12.90 4.01 14.54
CA LEU A 51 -11.58 3.57 15.00
C LEU A 51 -11.00 2.43 14.16
N ARG A 52 -11.78 1.85 13.24
CA ARG A 52 -11.32 0.76 12.37
C ARG A 52 -10.25 1.25 11.42
N TYR A 53 -9.38 0.34 10.98
CA TYR A 53 -8.26 0.61 10.09
C TYR A 53 -8.70 1.34 8.82
N GLU A 54 -9.79 0.91 8.19
CA GLU A 54 -10.29 1.49 6.94
C GLU A 54 -10.64 2.97 7.10
N ASN A 55 -11.16 3.36 8.27
CA ASN A 55 -11.63 4.71 8.55
C ASN A 55 -10.56 5.61 9.17
N THR A 56 -9.43 5.03 9.60
CA THR A 56 -8.27 5.73 10.15
C THR A 56 -7.15 5.75 9.12
N ILE A 57 -6.32 4.69 9.09
CA ILE A 57 -5.17 4.56 8.21
C ILE A 57 -5.59 4.49 6.74
N GLY A 58 -6.63 3.71 6.41
CA GLY A 58 -7.14 3.59 5.04
C GLY A 58 -7.57 4.92 4.44
N ARG A 59 -8.21 5.77 5.26
CA ARG A 59 -8.57 7.15 4.89
C ARG A 59 -7.34 8.00 4.60
N ILE A 60 -6.32 7.94 5.46
CA ILE A 60 -5.07 8.71 5.29
C ILE A 60 -4.32 8.26 4.03
N CYS A 61 -4.21 6.95 3.79
CA CYS A 61 -3.59 6.42 2.57
C CYS A 61 -4.32 6.90 1.31
N THR A 62 -5.65 6.93 1.34
CA THR A 62 -6.47 7.47 0.24
C THR A 62 -6.20 8.96 0.02
N LEU A 63 -6.09 9.74 1.08
CA LEU A 63 -5.78 11.17 1.00
C LEU A 63 -4.42 11.39 0.35
N HIS A 64 -3.37 10.74 0.84
CA HIS A 64 -2.03 10.86 0.28
C HIS A 64 -1.97 10.43 -1.20
N LYS A 65 -2.70 9.38 -1.58
CA LYS A 65 -2.81 8.95 -2.98
C LYS A 65 -3.39 10.07 -3.85
N ARG A 66 -4.51 10.67 -3.43
CA ARG A 66 -5.15 11.78 -4.17
C ARG A 66 -4.23 13.00 -4.27
N ASP A 67 -3.53 13.34 -3.19
CA ASP A 67 -2.60 14.48 -3.18
C ASP A 67 -1.44 14.25 -4.15
N ARG A 68 -0.91 13.03 -4.18
CA ARG A 68 0.13 12.61 -5.12
C ARG A 68 -0.35 12.73 -6.57
N GLU A 69 -1.49 12.11 -6.89
CA GLU A 69 -2.08 12.15 -8.24
C GLU A 69 -2.33 13.60 -8.70
N ALA A 70 -2.84 14.45 -7.81
CA ALA A 70 -3.04 15.87 -8.12
C ALA A 70 -1.72 16.61 -8.35
N SER A 71 -0.66 16.28 -7.61
CA SER A 71 0.67 16.85 -7.77
C SER A 71 1.35 16.44 -9.08
N GLU A 72 1.24 15.16 -9.43
CA GLU A 72 1.74 14.61 -10.69
C GLU A 72 1.05 15.28 -11.88
N LYS A 73 -0.28 15.41 -11.84
CA LYS A 73 -1.05 16.11 -12.87
C LYS A 73 -0.64 17.58 -13.02
N ARG A 74 -0.49 18.32 -11.92
CA ARG A 74 -0.02 19.73 -11.97
C ARG A 74 1.36 19.86 -12.61
N THR A 75 2.24 18.89 -12.33
CA THR A 75 3.59 18.84 -12.89
C THR A 75 3.55 18.58 -14.40
N GLU A 76 2.72 17.64 -14.84
CA GLU A 76 2.51 17.33 -16.25
C GLU A 76 1.92 18.52 -17.01
N ASP A 77 0.87 19.14 -16.47
CA ASP A 77 0.26 20.34 -17.05
C ASP A 77 1.28 21.49 -17.18
N LYS A 78 2.18 21.66 -16.20
CA LYS A 78 3.26 22.65 -16.28
C LYS A 78 4.24 22.34 -17.40
N LYS A 79 4.67 21.08 -17.54
CA LYS A 79 5.56 20.65 -18.64
C LYS A 79 4.89 20.86 -19.99
N ARG A 80 3.61 20.49 -20.12
CA ARG A 80 2.84 20.67 -21.36
C ARG A 80 2.71 22.14 -21.75
N ARG A 81 2.40 23.02 -20.78
CA ARG A 81 2.36 24.48 -21.01
C ARG A 81 3.72 25.03 -21.45
N GLN A 82 4.81 24.58 -20.84
CA GLN A 82 6.16 24.98 -21.25
C GLN A 82 6.49 24.52 -22.67
N HIS A 83 6.12 23.30 -23.04
CA HIS A 83 6.32 22.78 -24.39
C HIS A 83 5.55 23.59 -25.43
N ILE A 84 4.25 23.83 -25.20
CA ILE A 84 3.41 24.64 -26.09
C ILE A 84 3.98 26.05 -26.24
N LEU A 85 4.42 26.68 -25.14
CA LEU A 85 5.04 28.00 -25.18
C LEU A 85 6.32 27.99 -26.02
N TYR A 86 7.18 26.99 -25.85
CA TYR A 86 8.41 26.84 -26.63
C TYR A 86 8.10 26.66 -28.13
N GLU A 87 7.16 25.80 -28.49
CA GLU A 87 6.73 25.59 -29.87
C GLU A 87 6.13 26.86 -30.48
N THR A 88 5.35 27.63 -29.71
CA THR A 88 4.74 28.88 -30.18
C THR A 88 5.80 29.98 -30.41
N LEU A 89 6.85 30.03 -29.59
CA LEU A 89 7.91 31.05 -29.66
C LEU A 89 9.01 30.71 -30.66
N HIS A 90 9.24 29.43 -30.95
CA HIS A 90 10.40 28.96 -31.72
C HIS A 90 10.06 28.03 -32.89
N GLY A 91 8.82 27.59 -33.02
CA GLY A 91 8.33 26.87 -34.20
C GLY A 91 7.98 27.83 -35.32
N LYS A 92 8.65 27.68 -36.48
CA LYS A 92 8.23 28.24 -37.77
C LYS A 92 7.55 27.17 -38.60
#